data_AF-A0A2S8PV52-F1
#
_entry.id   AF-A0A2S8PV52-F1
#
_cell.length_a   1.000
_cell.length_b   1.000
_cell.length_c   1.000
_cell.angle_alpha   90.00
_cell.angle_beta   90.00
_cell.angle_gamma   90.00
#
_symmetry.space_group_name_H-M   'P 1'
#
loop_
_entity.id
_entity.type
_entity.pdbx_description
1 polymer ?
#
loop_
_entity_poly.entity_id
_entity_poly.type
_entity_poly.pdbx_seq_one_letter_code
_entity_poly.pdbx_strand_id
1 'polypeptide(L)'
;MVGKVAHELPYLSQALLRHCQEFPSFDNGLGLTEQLVLNILAEQPCTNEQLFQQLTEHHEPLPWLGDIMLDAIIDNLRLSPEPAIYFDSGSLTLILTQFGQELLSNKRDWMDSFPLERWLGGVCITGDQSCWRWDQQRRTLIFSD
;
A
#
# COMPACT_ATOMS: atom_id res chain seq x y z
N MET A 1 22.21 -12.77 -25.20
CA MET A 1 21.48 -13.65 -24.25
C MET A 1 20.23 -13.00 -23.64
N VAL A 2 19.66 -11.94 -24.23
CA VAL A 2 18.52 -11.19 -23.63
C VAL A 2 17.16 -11.88 -23.83
N GLY A 3 17.08 -12.95 -24.64
CA GLY A 3 15.79 -13.59 -24.98
C GLY A 3 15.47 -14.91 -24.27
N LYS A 4 16.41 -15.54 -23.55
CA LYS A 4 16.19 -16.91 -23.02
C LYS A 4 15.58 -16.93 -21.61
N VAL A 5 16.01 -16.00 -20.73
CA VAL A 5 15.53 -15.91 -19.33
C VAL A 5 14.07 -15.46 -19.24
N ALA A 6 13.63 -14.58 -20.14
CA ALA A 6 12.26 -14.07 -20.16
C ALA A 6 11.20 -15.16 -20.44
N HIS A 7 11.60 -16.30 -21.03
CA HIS A 7 10.69 -17.40 -21.33
C HIS A 7 10.56 -18.43 -20.20
N GLU A 8 11.58 -18.55 -19.34
CA GLU A 8 11.60 -19.53 -18.24
C GLU A 8 10.88 -19.01 -16.99
N LEU A 9 10.80 -17.68 -16.82
CA LEU A 9 10.11 -17.02 -15.70
C LEU A 9 9.15 -15.93 -16.20
N PRO A 10 8.04 -16.33 -16.87
CA PRO A 10 7.17 -15.39 -17.58
C PRO A 10 6.54 -14.32 -16.68
N TYR A 11 6.34 -14.62 -15.39
CA TYR A 11 5.70 -13.71 -14.43
C TYR A 11 6.68 -12.86 -13.62
N LEU A 12 7.99 -13.16 -13.68
CA LEU A 12 8.97 -12.52 -12.78
C LEU A 12 9.01 -11.00 -12.97
N SER A 13 9.00 -10.53 -14.22
CA SER A 13 9.06 -9.10 -14.50
C SER A 13 7.87 -8.36 -13.88
N GLN A 14 6.65 -8.88 -14.05
CA GLN A 14 5.43 -8.29 -13.51
C GLN A 14 5.39 -8.36 -11.98
N ALA A 15 5.81 -9.49 -11.40
CA ALA A 15 5.90 -9.65 -9.95
C ALA A 15 6.90 -8.65 -9.32
N LEU A 16 8.07 -8.45 -9.93
CA LEU A 16 9.05 -7.47 -9.45
C LEU A 16 8.53 -6.04 -9.56
N LEU A 17 7.86 -5.70 -10.65
CA LEU A 17 7.24 -4.39 -10.80
C LEU A 17 6.17 -4.15 -9.74
N ARG A 18 5.30 -5.14 -9.50
CA ARG A 18 4.27 -5.08 -8.46
C ARG A 18 4.89 -4.98 -7.06
N HIS A 19 6.00 -5.67 -6.82
CA HIS A 19 6.75 -5.56 -5.57
C HIS A 19 7.32 -4.14 -5.38
N CYS A 20 7.86 -3.52 -6.43
CA CYS A 20 8.36 -2.15 -6.34
C CYS A 20 7.23 -1.14 -6.01
N GLN A 21 5.99 -1.44 -6.38
CA GLN A 21 4.84 -0.60 -6.05
C GLN A 21 4.46 -0.62 -4.56
N GLU A 22 5.03 -1.52 -3.74
CA GLU A 22 4.86 -1.50 -2.28
C GLU A 22 5.79 -0.54 -1.56
N PHE A 23 6.81 0.00 -2.24
CA PHE A 23 7.60 1.11 -1.69
C PHE A 23 6.70 2.36 -1.55
N PRO A 24 6.99 3.27 -0.61
CA PRO A 24 6.28 4.52 -0.47
C PRO A 24 6.15 5.22 -1.82
N SER A 25 4.93 5.59 -2.23
CA SER A 25 4.77 6.34 -3.48
C SER A 25 5.50 7.68 -3.39
N PHE A 26 5.95 8.19 -4.54
CA PHE A 26 6.48 9.54 -4.62
C PHE A 26 5.42 10.62 -4.31
N ASP A 27 4.16 10.34 -4.62
CA ASP A 27 3.08 11.34 -4.54
C ASP A 27 2.54 11.55 -3.12
N ASN A 28 2.39 10.47 -2.35
CA ASN A 28 1.75 10.50 -1.03
C ASN A 28 2.29 9.48 -0.02
N GLY A 29 3.37 8.77 -0.35
CA GLY A 29 4.04 7.85 0.57
C GLY A 29 3.34 6.51 0.84
N LEU A 30 2.12 6.30 0.32
CA LEU A 30 1.43 5.02 0.44
C LEU A 30 2.11 3.97 -0.44
N GLY A 31 2.22 2.74 0.04
CA GLY A 31 2.41 1.56 -0.81
C GLY A 31 1.13 1.27 -1.62
N LEU A 32 1.24 0.49 -2.69
CA LEU A 32 0.09 0.22 -3.56
C LEU A 32 -1.05 -0.48 -2.82
N THR A 33 -0.80 -1.51 -1.99
CA THR A 33 -1.89 -2.12 -1.23
C THR A 33 -2.57 -1.12 -0.29
N GLU A 34 -1.80 -0.26 0.41
CA GLU A 34 -2.36 0.80 1.26
C GLU A 34 -3.25 1.74 0.43
N GLN A 35 -2.77 2.19 -0.74
CA GLN A 35 -3.51 3.03 -1.68
C GLN A 35 -4.83 2.38 -2.14
N LEU A 36 -4.81 1.09 -2.47
CA LEU A 36 -6.01 0.34 -2.89
C LEU A 36 -7.02 0.21 -1.74
N VAL A 37 -6.55 -0.08 -0.52
CA VAL A 37 -7.40 -0.15 0.67
C VAL A 37 -8.11 1.19 0.92
N LEU A 38 -7.37 2.30 0.89
CA LEU A 38 -7.98 3.62 1.10
C LEU A 38 -8.96 3.98 -0.01
N ASN A 39 -8.67 3.63 -1.27
CA ASN A 39 -9.60 3.85 -2.38
C ASN A 39 -10.91 3.08 -2.20
N ILE A 40 -10.86 1.80 -1.81
CA ILE A 40 -12.08 1.00 -1.55
C ILE A 40 -12.90 1.64 -0.42
N LEU A 41 -12.25 2.05 0.67
CA LEU A 41 -12.91 2.68 1.81
C LEU A 41 -13.42 4.10 1.52
N ALA A 42 -12.88 4.77 0.51
CA ALA A 42 -13.37 6.07 0.04
C ALA A 42 -14.72 5.95 -0.67
N GLU A 43 -14.99 4.81 -1.31
CA GLU A 43 -16.29 4.54 -1.93
C GLU A 43 -17.36 4.28 -0.87
N GLN A 44 -17.06 3.40 0.09
CA GLN A 44 -17.93 3.11 1.22
C GLN A 44 -17.19 2.37 2.35
N PRO A 45 -17.60 2.58 3.62
CA PRO A 45 -17.20 1.71 4.72
C PRO A 45 -17.56 0.25 4.47
N CYS A 46 -16.68 -0.67 4.86
CA CYS A 46 -16.89 -2.11 4.69
C CYS A 46 -16.19 -2.92 5.78
N THR A 47 -16.59 -4.19 5.93
CA THR A 47 -15.91 -5.13 6.86
C THR A 47 -14.55 -5.56 6.32
N ASN A 48 -13.69 -6.16 7.17
CA ASN A 48 -12.42 -6.73 6.70
C ASN A 48 -12.61 -7.77 5.59
N GLU A 49 -13.64 -8.62 5.70
CA GLU A 49 -13.97 -9.64 4.68
C GLU A 49 -14.37 -8.99 3.35
N GLN A 50 -15.23 -7.98 3.39
CA GLN A 50 -15.63 -7.23 2.20
C GLN A 50 -14.45 -6.50 1.58
N LEU A 51 -13.59 -5.89 2.39
CA LEU A 51 -12.37 -5.23 1.92
C LEU A 51 -11.44 -6.23 1.22
N PHE A 52 -11.19 -7.38 1.83
CA PHE A 52 -10.35 -8.44 1.24
C PHE A 52 -10.94 -8.93 -0.08
N GLN A 53 -12.25 -9.17 -0.13
CA GLN A 53 -12.94 -9.60 -1.34
C GLN A 53 -12.82 -8.55 -2.45
N GLN A 54 -13.19 -7.29 -2.18
CA GLN A 54 -13.10 -6.21 -3.17
C GLN A 54 -11.66 -6.05 -3.66
N LEU A 55 -10.69 -6.00 -2.75
CA LEU A 55 -9.28 -5.88 -3.08
C LEU A 55 -8.84 -6.98 -4.05
N THR A 56 -9.05 -8.24 -3.69
CA THR A 56 -8.53 -9.40 -4.45
C THR A 56 -9.31 -9.72 -5.72
N GLU A 57 -10.62 -9.44 -5.77
CA GLU A 57 -11.45 -9.75 -6.93
C GLU A 57 -11.49 -8.62 -7.97
N HIS A 58 -11.25 -7.37 -7.57
CA HIS A 58 -11.53 -6.21 -8.44
C HIS A 58 -10.39 -5.21 -8.59
N HIS A 59 -9.55 -5.02 -7.56
CA HIS A 59 -8.60 -3.91 -7.54
C HIS A 59 -7.14 -4.34 -7.67
N GLU A 60 -6.78 -5.48 -7.08
CA GLU A 60 -5.41 -5.97 -7.04
C GLU A 60 -5.01 -6.56 -8.43
N PRO A 61 -4.00 -6.01 -9.12
CA PRO A 61 -3.64 -6.44 -10.48
C PRO A 61 -3.06 -7.85 -10.59
N LEU A 62 -2.50 -8.41 -9.51
CA LEU A 62 -1.85 -9.72 -9.49
C LEU A 62 -2.15 -10.44 -8.17
N PRO A 63 -2.19 -11.79 -8.13
CA PRO A 63 -2.22 -12.49 -6.85
C PRO A 63 -1.03 -12.06 -5.98
N TRP A 64 -1.32 -11.35 -4.88
CA TRP A 64 -0.29 -10.61 -4.14
C TRP A 64 -0.20 -11.01 -2.66
N LEU A 65 -1.33 -11.02 -1.95
CA LEU A 65 -1.37 -11.20 -0.50
C LEU A 65 -2.55 -12.08 -0.05
N GLY A 66 -2.42 -12.61 1.17
CA GLY A 66 -3.52 -13.24 1.90
C GLY A 66 -4.08 -12.33 3.00
N ASP A 67 -5.13 -12.77 3.65
CA ASP A 67 -5.82 -12.09 4.76
C ASP A 67 -4.87 -11.65 5.89
N ILE A 68 -4.00 -12.53 6.39
CA ILE A 68 -3.04 -12.20 7.47
C ILE A 68 -2.10 -11.07 7.07
N MET A 69 -1.67 -11.03 5.80
CA MET A 69 -0.80 -9.97 5.30
C MET A 69 -1.57 -8.65 5.16
N LEU A 70 -2.84 -8.71 4.73
CA LEU A 70 -3.71 -7.55 4.68
C LEU A 70 -3.99 -7.00 6.08
N ASP A 71 -4.22 -7.85 7.07
CA ASP A 71 -4.46 -7.45 8.46
C ASP A 71 -3.29 -6.62 9.02
N ALA A 72 -2.04 -7.01 8.72
CA ALA A 72 -0.87 -6.23 9.12
C ALA A 72 -0.83 -4.82 8.49
N ILE A 73 -1.29 -4.70 7.24
CA ILE A 73 -1.38 -3.41 6.53
C ILE A 73 -2.50 -2.56 7.11
N ILE A 74 -3.66 -3.15 7.39
CA ILE A 74 -4.80 -2.50 8.05
C ILE A 74 -4.38 -2.00 9.44
N ASP A 75 -3.68 -2.82 10.22
CA ASP A 75 -3.17 -2.42 11.53
C ASP A 75 -2.20 -1.25 11.42
N ASN A 76 -1.31 -1.22 10.42
CA ASN A 76 -0.45 -0.05 10.19
C ASN A 76 -1.26 1.22 9.91
N LEU A 77 -2.25 1.14 9.02
CA LEU A 77 -3.13 2.27 8.68
C LEU A 77 -3.96 2.75 9.87
N ARG A 78 -4.30 1.87 10.81
CA ARG A 78 -5.14 2.16 11.98
C ARG A 78 -4.37 2.61 13.22
N LEU A 79 -3.17 2.07 13.42
CA LEU A 79 -2.40 2.22 14.67
C LEU A 79 -1.27 3.25 14.58
N SER A 80 -1.03 3.84 13.40
CA SER A 80 -0.14 4.98 13.26
C SER A 80 -0.59 6.17 14.15
N PRO A 81 0.33 7.04 14.58
CA PRO A 81 0.00 8.25 15.35
C PRO A 81 -1.10 9.13 14.74
N GLU A 82 -1.16 9.22 13.41
CA GLU A 82 -2.25 9.86 12.66
C GLU A 82 -2.94 8.81 11.75
N PRO A 83 -3.99 8.12 12.24
CA PRO A 83 -4.61 7.01 11.52
C PRO A 83 -5.27 7.41 10.20
N ALA A 84 -4.99 6.65 9.13
CA ALA A 84 -5.66 6.81 7.84
C ALA A 84 -7.05 6.15 7.82
N ILE A 85 -7.27 5.16 8.70
CA ILE A 85 -8.55 4.44 8.84
C ILE A 85 -8.92 4.26 10.31
N TYR A 86 -10.21 4.13 10.57
CA TYR A 86 -10.79 3.82 11.88
C TYR A 86 -11.63 2.54 11.80
N PHE A 87 -11.66 1.75 12.87
CA PHE A 87 -12.54 0.59 12.99
C PHE A 87 -13.72 0.90 13.91
N ASP A 88 -14.92 0.92 13.36
CA ASP A 88 -16.15 1.08 14.14
C ASP A 88 -16.61 -0.26 14.70
N SER A 89 -16.49 -0.43 16.02
CA SER A 89 -16.96 -1.64 16.70
C SER A 89 -18.48 -1.82 16.69
N GLY A 90 -19.25 -0.76 16.45
CA GLY A 90 -20.71 -0.83 16.39
C GLY A 90 -21.21 -1.49 15.11
N SER A 91 -20.63 -1.12 13.97
CA SER A 91 -20.95 -1.68 12.65
C SER A 91 -19.99 -2.78 12.17
N LEU A 92 -18.87 -2.99 12.87
CA LEU A 92 -17.77 -3.88 12.48
C LEU A 92 -17.14 -3.49 11.13
N THR A 93 -17.12 -2.20 10.81
CA THR A 93 -16.58 -1.69 9.54
C THR A 93 -15.32 -0.86 9.72
N LEU A 94 -14.48 -0.88 8.70
CA LEU A 94 -13.40 0.06 8.50
C LEU A 94 -13.94 1.31 7.80
N ILE A 95 -13.46 2.47 8.24
CA ILE A 95 -13.91 3.78 7.77
C ILE A 95 -12.67 4.63 7.46
N LEU A 96 -12.67 5.29 6.30
CA LEU A 96 -11.62 6.24 5.93
C LEU A 96 -11.68 7.50 6.81
N THR A 97 -10.55 7.92 7.37
CA THR A 97 -10.47 9.16 8.16
C THR A 97 -10.31 10.40 7.27
N GLN A 98 -10.40 11.60 7.85
CA GLN A 98 -10.03 12.83 7.14
C GLN A 98 -8.57 12.77 6.66
N PHE A 99 -7.64 12.28 7.49
CA PHE A 99 -6.24 12.11 7.10
C PHE A 99 -6.12 11.16 5.91
N GLY A 100 -6.83 10.03 5.92
CA GLY A 100 -6.91 9.12 4.77
C GLY A 100 -7.38 9.80 3.49
N GLN A 101 -8.40 10.67 3.56
CA GLN A 101 -8.85 11.46 2.40
C GLN A 101 -7.79 12.48 1.92
N GLU A 102 -7.03 13.06 2.85
CA GLU A 102 -5.95 13.98 2.52
C GLU A 102 -4.76 13.27 1.83
N LEU A 103 -4.44 12.03 2.24
CA LEU A 103 -3.48 11.18 1.54
C LEU A 103 -3.95 10.85 0.11
N LEU A 104 -5.21 10.46 -0.06
CA LEU A 104 -5.79 10.17 -1.38
C LEU A 104 -5.81 11.38 -2.32
N SER A 105 -5.82 12.60 -1.77
CA SER A 105 -5.75 13.84 -2.53
C SER A 105 -4.34 14.43 -2.64
N ASN A 106 -3.31 13.67 -2.25
CA ASN A 106 -1.89 14.05 -2.26
C ASN A 106 -1.61 15.36 -1.50
N LYS A 107 -2.40 15.67 -0.47
CA LYS A 107 -2.21 16.84 0.40
C LYS A 107 -1.30 16.54 1.58
N ARG A 108 -1.17 15.26 1.93
CA ARG A 108 -0.34 14.74 3.01
C ARG A 108 0.49 13.59 2.47
N ASP A 109 1.58 13.33 3.18
CA ASP A 109 2.47 12.21 2.93
C ASP A 109 2.29 11.19 4.06
N TRP A 110 2.13 9.92 3.71
CA TRP A 110 2.00 8.83 4.66
C TRP A 110 3.27 8.66 5.50
N MET A 111 4.44 8.97 4.95
CA MET A 111 5.70 8.84 5.69
C MET A 111 5.82 9.87 6.84
N ASP A 112 5.10 10.98 6.76
CA ASP A 112 5.02 12.00 7.81
C ASP A 112 4.12 11.59 8.99
N SER A 113 3.33 10.50 8.84
CA SER A 113 2.45 9.99 9.91
C SER A 113 3.19 9.09 10.90
N PHE A 114 4.49 8.83 10.68
CA PHE A 114 5.29 7.84 11.41
C PHE A 114 4.66 6.44 11.35
N PRO A 115 4.54 5.85 10.14
CA PRO A 115 4.02 4.50 10.00
C PRO A 115 4.91 3.49 10.74
N LEU A 116 4.32 2.35 11.09
CA LEU A 116 5.05 1.25 11.73
C LEU A 116 6.20 0.78 10.81
N GLU A 117 7.32 0.42 11.44
CA GLU A 117 8.47 -0.13 10.72
C GLU A 117 8.07 -1.38 9.93
N ARG A 118 8.44 -1.43 8.65
CA ARG A 118 8.26 -2.60 7.80
C ARG A 118 9.45 -2.85 6.89
N TRP A 119 9.61 -4.11 6.46
CA TRP A 119 10.71 -4.53 5.60
C TRP A 119 10.20 -4.97 4.23
N LEU A 120 10.79 -4.44 3.16
CA LEU A 120 10.43 -4.73 1.79
C LEU A 120 11.68 -5.06 0.97
N GLY A 121 11.83 -6.32 0.57
CA GLY A 121 12.95 -6.75 -0.29
C GLY A 121 14.34 -6.51 0.32
N GLY A 122 14.45 -6.45 1.66
CA GLY A 122 15.69 -6.13 2.37
C GLY A 122 15.91 -4.63 2.64
N VAL A 123 14.94 -3.78 2.30
CA VAL A 123 14.92 -2.35 2.65
C VAL A 123 14.02 -2.14 3.86
N CYS A 124 14.55 -1.49 4.91
CA CYS A 124 13.76 -1.03 6.05
C CYS A 124 13.04 0.27 5.67
N ILE A 125 11.73 0.32 5.90
CA ILE A 125 10.86 1.48 5.68
C ILE A 125 10.32 1.89 7.05
N THR A 126 10.61 3.13 7.44
CA THR A 126 10.17 3.75 8.69
C THR A 126 9.95 5.24 8.46
N GLY A 127 9.09 5.87 9.25
CA GLY A 127 8.83 7.31 9.15
C GLY A 127 10.07 8.17 9.44
N ASP A 128 10.06 9.41 8.93
CA ASP A 128 11.07 10.44 9.25
C ASP A 128 12.52 10.06 8.87
N GLN A 129 12.68 9.16 7.89
CA GLN A 129 13.96 8.81 7.29
C GLN A 129 13.90 8.87 5.77
N SER A 130 15.00 9.32 5.17
CA SER A 130 15.22 9.23 3.73
C SER A 130 15.01 7.80 3.26
N CYS A 131 14.18 7.60 2.24
CA CYS A 131 13.78 6.27 1.80
C CYS A 131 13.66 6.16 0.28
N TRP A 132 13.67 4.93 -0.22
CA TRP A 132 13.32 4.65 -1.60
C TRP A 132 11.82 4.85 -1.81
N ARG A 133 11.47 5.69 -2.79
CA ARG A 133 10.10 5.95 -3.19
C ARG A 133 9.85 5.45 -4.60
N TRP A 134 8.65 4.94 -4.84
CA TRP A 134 8.22 4.47 -6.15
C TRP A 134 7.60 5.61 -6.97
N ASP A 135 8.21 5.92 -8.11
CA ASP A 135 7.64 6.81 -9.12
C ASP A 135 6.85 5.97 -10.13
N GLN A 136 5.52 6.02 -10.02
CA GLN A 136 4.61 5.23 -10.87
C GLN A 136 4.70 5.63 -12.35
N GLN A 137 4.94 6.91 -12.66
CA GLN A 137 5.00 7.38 -14.04
C GLN A 137 6.27 6.90 -14.74
N ARG A 138 7.40 6.97 -14.03
CA ARG A 138 8.70 6.53 -14.55
C ARG A 138 8.96 5.04 -14.35
N ARG A 139 8.15 4.37 -13.53
CA ARG A 139 8.29 2.97 -13.12
C ARG A 139 9.68 2.67 -12.57
N THR A 140 10.15 3.54 -11.68
CA THR A 140 11.49 3.47 -11.10
C THR A 140 11.46 3.80 -9.61
N LEU A 141 12.46 3.30 -8.90
CA LEU A 141 12.70 3.67 -7.50
C LEU A 141 13.65 4.86 -7.49
N ILE A 142 13.28 5.89 -6.74
CA ILE A 142 14.08 7.08 -6.51
C ILE A 142 14.39 7.18 -5.02
N PHE A 143 15.64 7.50 -4.68
CA PHE A 143 15.98 7.78 -3.30
C PHE A 143 15.57 9.22 -2.99
N SER A 144 14.72 9.39 -1.99
CA SER A 144 14.27 10.71 -1.52
C SER A 144 14.94 10.99 -0.19
N ASP A 145 15.66 12.10 -0.12
CA ASP A 145 16.27 12.61 1.10
C ASP A 145 15.25 13.26 2.04
#